data_AF-A0A834KYP6-F1
#
_entry.id   AF-A0A834KYP6-F1
#
_cell.length_a   1.000
_cell.length_b   1.000
_cell.length_c   1.000
_cell.angle_alpha   90.00
_cell.angle_beta   90.00
_cell.angle_gamma   90.00
#
_symmetry.space_group_name_H-M   'P 1'
#
loop_
_entity.id
_entity.type
_entity.pdbx_description
1 polymer ?
#
loop_
_entity_poly.entity_id
_entity_poly.type
_entity_poly.pdbx_seq_one_letter_code
_entity_poly.pdbx_strand_id
1 'polypeptide(L)'
;MLPVLGVKSLSSYAIAYLDRLLLLHANLSKGFGIMGPKEFFPLLDFAFMPKNSLSPRATPSCPDDMKRELLSSMTECLSVDVQSLGVWRQLYTKHLPQSSLLLNHLMKSWNVLPPKLQKNLEETIRSFRVTNEEMKDTVETEELQECNKMCQSLQVKMRGNSFPWLKLLVLSVFAAGFVAHDIRSNGSVAGSSTAKYLQSSGVTAVSQQAWSKVTVYSKQGFSWLEKNTPHYYSECVRVLGPIIRQAAEQSRAAGVLVSEKASQLLLWLRETAPLAIDWVNTNTPDGVFQLLAYIRELLLYIQQNVVLPAAAFVLELLQRAWSGLQDSCNGEVSVSCRTTPCPSPIQHGSCCSTPPPPSRRGLRSC
;
A
#
# COMPACT_ATOMS: atom_id res chain seq x y z
N MET A 1 -41.71 17.13 -48.52
CA MET A 1 -40.87 16.04 -49.07
C MET A 1 -39.41 16.39 -48.80
N LEU A 2 -38.62 15.37 -48.46
CA LEU A 2 -37.21 15.39 -48.01
C LEU A 2 -36.92 15.86 -46.58
N PRO A 3 -37.16 14.95 -45.61
CA PRO A 3 -36.52 14.90 -44.30
C PRO A 3 -35.16 14.16 -44.40
N VAL A 4 -34.01 14.84 -44.34
CA VAL A 4 -32.68 14.16 -44.32
C VAL A 4 -31.58 14.94 -43.60
N LEU A 5 -31.86 15.68 -42.52
CA LEU A 5 -30.80 16.15 -41.63
C LEU A 5 -31.29 16.06 -40.19
N GLY A 6 -30.78 15.08 -39.46
CA GLY A 6 -31.06 14.80 -38.04
C GLY A 6 -30.53 15.87 -37.10
N VAL A 7 -30.85 17.14 -37.34
CA VAL A 7 -30.62 18.23 -36.41
C VAL A 7 -31.79 18.20 -35.44
N LYS A 8 -31.64 17.48 -34.32
CA LYS A 8 -32.49 17.76 -33.15
C LYS A 8 -32.27 19.24 -32.84
N SER A 9 -33.33 20.03 -32.91
CA SER A 9 -33.33 21.43 -32.51
C SER A 9 -32.97 21.53 -31.03
N LEU A 10 -31.67 21.55 -30.73
CA LEU A 10 -31.15 21.86 -29.41
C LEU A 10 -31.61 23.28 -29.08
N SER A 11 -32.38 23.40 -27.99
CA SER A 11 -32.93 24.67 -27.53
C SER A 11 -31.80 25.69 -27.38
N SER A 12 -31.97 26.90 -27.91
CA SER A 12 -31.00 28.01 -27.73
C SER A 12 -30.62 28.23 -26.26
N TYR A 13 -31.49 27.78 -25.33
CA TYR A 13 -31.23 27.69 -23.91
C TYR A 13 -29.94 26.95 -23.54
N ALA A 14 -29.66 25.77 -24.11
CA ALA A 14 -28.48 24.98 -23.76
C ALA A 14 -27.18 25.66 -24.22
N ILE A 15 -27.20 26.28 -25.40
CA ILE A 15 -26.08 27.04 -25.96
C ILE A 15 -25.86 28.33 -25.16
N ALA A 16 -26.92 29.09 -24.89
CA ALA A 16 -26.86 30.30 -24.08
C ALA A 16 -26.44 30.01 -22.62
N TYR A 17 -26.78 28.83 -22.11
CA TYR A 17 -26.39 28.40 -20.77
C TYR A 17 -24.90 28.05 -20.70
N LEU A 18 -24.39 27.25 -21.64
CA LEU A 18 -22.96 26.95 -21.77
C LEU A 18 -22.14 28.23 -21.97
N ASP A 19 -22.60 29.14 -22.82
CA ASP A 19 -21.94 30.41 -23.09
C ASP A 19 -21.92 31.31 -21.84
N ARG A 20 -23.03 31.41 -21.10
CA ARG A 20 -23.06 32.11 -19.80
C ARG A 20 -22.16 31.46 -18.76
N LEU A 21 -22.11 30.13 -18.70
CA LEU A 21 -21.31 29.40 -17.72
C LEU A 21 -19.81 29.65 -17.95
N LEU A 22 -19.39 29.62 -19.21
CA LEU A 22 -18.01 29.89 -19.64
C LEU A 22 -17.64 31.38 -19.49
N LEU A 23 -18.57 32.30 -19.72
CA LEU A 23 -18.36 33.74 -19.53
C LEU A 23 -18.30 34.16 -18.06
N LEU A 24 -19.07 33.51 -17.18
CA LEU A 24 -19.11 33.84 -15.75
C LEU A 24 -17.91 33.27 -14.97
N HIS A 25 -17.30 32.19 -15.46
CA HIS A 25 -16.23 31.50 -14.74
C HIS A 25 -15.05 31.14 -15.67
N ALA A 26 -14.17 32.11 -15.93
CA ALA A 26 -12.87 31.84 -16.56
C ALA A 26 -11.98 30.87 -15.75
N ASN A 27 -12.31 30.66 -14.47
CA ASN A 27 -11.70 29.67 -13.60
C ASN A 27 -12.81 28.81 -12.98
N LEU A 28 -13.09 27.67 -13.62
CA LEU A 28 -14.18 26.74 -13.29
C LEU A 28 -14.08 26.14 -11.88
N SER A 29 -12.91 26.25 -11.22
CA SER A 29 -12.67 25.78 -9.85
C SER A 29 -13.64 26.33 -8.80
N LYS A 30 -14.13 27.56 -8.97
CA LYS A 30 -15.02 28.22 -8.00
C LYS A 30 -16.51 27.89 -8.17
N GLY A 31 -16.90 27.25 -9.28
CA GLY A 31 -18.27 26.81 -9.54
C GLY A 31 -18.55 25.36 -9.15
N PHE A 32 -17.51 24.60 -8.76
CA PHE A 32 -17.65 23.18 -8.44
C PHE A 32 -18.39 22.96 -7.12
N GLY A 33 -19.46 22.16 -7.19
CA GLY A 33 -20.40 21.90 -6.11
C GLY A 33 -21.81 22.51 -6.30
N ILE A 34 -21.97 23.45 -7.23
CA ILE A 34 -23.29 24.04 -7.55
C ILE A 34 -24.09 23.16 -8.54
N MET A 35 -23.38 22.33 -9.31
CA MET A 35 -23.94 21.51 -10.40
C MET A 35 -23.69 20.02 -10.13
N GLY A 36 -24.72 19.18 -10.30
CA GLY A 36 -24.67 17.75 -10.04
C GLY A 36 -24.57 16.89 -11.31
N PRO A 37 -24.54 15.55 -11.17
CA PRO A 37 -24.46 14.66 -12.32
C PRO A 37 -25.60 14.81 -13.33
N LYS A 38 -26.81 15.23 -12.90
CA LYS A 38 -27.98 15.43 -13.78
C LYS A 38 -27.73 16.49 -14.85
N GLU A 39 -26.92 17.47 -14.52
CA GLU A 39 -26.57 18.60 -15.37
C GLU A 39 -25.28 18.33 -16.14
N PHE A 40 -24.34 17.57 -15.55
CA PHE A 40 -23.08 17.19 -16.21
C PHE A 40 -23.25 16.13 -17.30
N PHE A 41 -24.14 15.14 -17.13
CA PHE A 41 -24.31 14.08 -18.13
C PHE A 41 -24.77 14.60 -19.51
N PRO A 42 -25.74 15.54 -19.60
CA PRO A 42 -26.08 16.20 -20.87
C PRO A 42 -24.92 17.01 -21.47
N LEU A 43 -24.07 17.62 -20.65
CA LEU A 43 -22.89 18.36 -21.12
C LEU A 43 -21.80 17.42 -21.66
N LEU A 44 -21.61 16.26 -21.01
CA LEU A 44 -20.74 15.21 -21.51
C LEU A 44 -21.28 14.61 -22.81
N ASP A 45 -22.60 14.38 -22.89
CA ASP A 45 -23.24 13.90 -24.12
C ASP A 45 -22.98 14.89 -25.28
N PHE A 46 -23.15 16.19 -25.03
CA PHE A 46 -22.80 17.22 -25.99
C PHE A 46 -21.31 17.25 -26.33
N ALA A 47 -20.40 17.21 -25.35
CA ALA A 47 -18.96 17.30 -25.60
C ALA A 47 -18.37 16.08 -26.33
N PHE A 48 -19.00 14.91 -26.20
CA PHE A 48 -18.54 13.65 -26.76
C PHE A 48 -19.43 13.11 -27.90
N MET A 49 -20.48 13.84 -28.31
CA MET A 49 -21.31 13.46 -29.46
C MET A 49 -20.49 13.36 -30.76
N PRO A 50 -20.51 12.20 -31.46
CA PRO A 50 -19.84 12.06 -32.74
C PRO A 50 -20.61 12.88 -33.78
N LYS A 51 -20.05 14.04 -34.15
CA LYS A 51 -20.63 15.09 -35.01
C LYS A 51 -21.57 16.07 -34.30
N ASN A 52 -21.03 16.85 -33.37
CA ASN A 52 -21.65 18.13 -33.06
C ASN A 52 -21.70 18.99 -34.33
N SER A 53 -22.91 19.37 -34.75
CA SER A 53 -23.19 20.32 -35.83
C SER A 53 -22.81 21.77 -35.47
N LEU A 54 -21.84 21.97 -34.58
CA LEU A 54 -21.14 23.24 -34.48
C LEU A 54 -20.14 23.28 -35.63
N SER A 55 -20.42 24.14 -36.61
CA SER A 55 -19.62 24.34 -37.81
C SER A 55 -18.12 24.30 -37.49
N PRO A 56 -17.29 23.52 -38.23
CA PRO A 56 -15.84 23.37 -37.98
C PRO A 56 -15.06 24.69 -38.07
N ARG A 57 -15.73 25.78 -38.44
CA ARG A 57 -15.24 27.16 -38.47
C ARG A 57 -15.33 27.91 -37.12
N ALA A 58 -16.10 27.43 -36.15
CA ALA A 58 -16.27 28.10 -34.86
C ALA A 58 -15.39 27.54 -33.73
N THR A 59 -14.88 26.32 -33.87
CA THR A 59 -13.74 25.75 -33.12
C THR A 59 -13.31 24.45 -33.80
N PRO A 60 -12.01 24.16 -34.03
CA PRO A 60 -11.58 22.81 -34.37
C PRO A 60 -11.95 21.93 -33.18
N SER A 61 -12.59 20.78 -33.41
CA SER A 61 -12.77 19.68 -32.45
C SER A 61 -12.59 20.05 -30.97
N CYS A 62 -13.69 20.20 -30.21
CA CYS A 62 -13.72 20.38 -28.75
C CYS A 62 -12.42 19.86 -28.06
N PRO A 63 -11.50 20.76 -27.61
CA PRO A 63 -10.14 20.37 -27.23
C PRO A 63 -10.16 19.27 -26.17
N ASP A 64 -9.27 18.28 -26.29
CA ASP A 64 -9.19 17.17 -25.32
C ASP A 64 -8.90 17.66 -23.89
N ASP A 65 -8.29 18.83 -23.76
CA ASP A 65 -8.11 19.52 -22.49
C ASP A 65 -9.45 19.93 -21.86
N MET A 66 -10.41 20.44 -22.63
CA MET A 66 -11.72 20.82 -22.11
C MET A 66 -12.55 19.59 -21.70
N LYS A 67 -12.46 18.51 -22.47
CA LYS A 67 -13.06 17.21 -22.10
C LYS A 67 -12.49 16.67 -20.79
N ARG A 68 -11.17 16.81 -20.61
CA ARG A 68 -10.48 16.41 -19.38
C ARG A 68 -10.91 17.26 -18.18
N GLU A 69 -11.01 18.58 -18.35
CA GLU A 69 -11.48 19.48 -17.30
C GLU A 69 -12.93 19.14 -16.89
N LEU A 70 -13.82 18.83 -17.83
CA LEU A 70 -15.19 18.41 -17.53
C LEU A 70 -15.25 17.11 -16.72
N LEU A 71 -14.42 16.12 -17.06
CA LEU A 71 -14.32 14.86 -16.30
C LEU A 71 -13.68 15.06 -14.92
N SER A 72 -12.69 15.95 -14.81
CA SER A 72 -12.06 16.35 -13.55
C SER A 72 -13.08 17.01 -12.61
N SER A 73 -13.85 17.97 -13.15
CA SER A 73 -14.96 18.66 -12.49
C SER A 73 -15.98 17.69 -11.91
N MET A 74 -16.36 16.69 -12.70
CA MET A 74 -17.31 15.67 -12.28
C MET A 74 -16.73 14.77 -11.19
N THR A 75 -15.45 14.42 -11.28
CA THR A 75 -14.74 13.65 -10.25
C THR A 75 -14.66 14.41 -8.92
N GLU A 76 -14.47 15.74 -8.98
CA GLU A 76 -14.50 16.60 -7.81
C GLU A 76 -15.90 16.69 -7.18
N CYS A 77 -16.95 16.86 -8.00
CA CYS A 77 -18.34 16.80 -7.54
C CYS A 77 -18.64 15.49 -6.79
N LEU A 78 -18.21 14.35 -7.34
CA LEU A 78 -18.34 13.04 -6.68
C LEU A 78 -17.54 12.94 -5.38
N SER A 79 -16.42 13.65 -5.27
CA SER A 79 -15.58 13.67 -4.06
C SER A 79 -16.21 14.47 -2.91
N VAL A 80 -16.84 15.59 -3.25
CA VAL A 80 -17.38 16.54 -2.27
C VAL A 80 -18.76 16.09 -1.75
N ASP A 81 -19.65 15.63 -2.64
CA ASP A 81 -21.00 15.20 -2.27
C ASP A 81 -21.21 13.70 -2.53
N VAL A 82 -21.52 12.94 -1.48
CA VAL A 82 -21.82 11.50 -1.60
C VAL A 82 -23.16 11.23 -2.30
N GLN A 83 -24.11 12.16 -2.25
CA GLN A 83 -25.43 11.99 -2.88
C GLN A 83 -25.33 12.00 -4.40
N SER A 84 -24.35 12.74 -4.95
CA SER A 84 -24.02 12.73 -6.38
C SER A 84 -23.72 11.31 -6.91
N LEU A 85 -23.09 10.42 -6.12
CA LEU A 85 -22.90 9.01 -6.49
C LEU A 85 -24.24 8.25 -6.59
N GLY A 86 -25.23 8.60 -5.76
CA GLY A 86 -26.59 8.08 -5.86
C GLY A 86 -27.28 8.53 -7.16
N VAL A 87 -27.12 9.80 -7.51
CA VAL A 87 -27.65 10.37 -8.76
C VAL A 87 -26.99 9.72 -9.99
N TRP A 88 -25.67 9.53 -9.96
CA TRP A 88 -24.96 8.83 -11.03
C TRP A 88 -25.50 7.40 -11.22
N ARG A 89 -25.76 6.68 -10.12
CA ARG A 89 -26.41 5.36 -10.18
C ARG A 89 -27.73 5.34 -10.92
N GLN A 90 -28.56 6.36 -10.72
CA GLN A 90 -29.86 6.48 -11.40
C GLN A 90 -29.73 6.84 -12.89
N LEU A 91 -28.66 7.54 -13.27
CA LEU A 91 -28.42 8.02 -14.63
C LEU A 91 -27.59 7.06 -15.48
N TYR A 92 -26.93 6.10 -14.85
CA TYR A 92 -25.98 5.19 -15.47
C TYR A 92 -26.52 4.48 -16.72
N THR A 93 -27.71 3.87 -16.62
CA THR A 93 -28.32 3.14 -17.73
C THR A 93 -28.73 4.04 -18.91
N LYS A 94 -28.92 5.34 -18.66
CA LYS A 94 -29.28 6.34 -19.67
C LYS A 94 -28.05 6.99 -20.34
N HIS A 95 -26.89 6.85 -19.72
CA HIS A 95 -25.65 7.52 -20.11
C HIS A 95 -24.46 6.56 -20.03
N LEU A 96 -24.57 5.39 -20.66
CA LEU A 96 -23.51 4.37 -20.69
C LEU A 96 -22.23 4.90 -21.33
N PRO A 97 -22.24 5.54 -22.52
CA PRO A 97 -21.00 6.07 -23.13
C PRO A 97 -20.27 7.09 -22.24
N GLN A 98 -21.02 7.99 -21.63
CA GLN A 98 -20.43 9.02 -20.77
C GLN A 98 -19.94 8.42 -19.46
N SER A 99 -20.63 7.40 -18.95
CA SER A 99 -20.19 6.64 -17.77
C SER A 99 -18.91 5.85 -18.05
N SER A 100 -18.74 5.25 -19.23
CA SER A 100 -17.49 4.54 -19.58
C SER A 100 -16.29 5.48 -19.58
N LEU A 101 -16.45 6.69 -20.12
CA LEU A 101 -15.44 7.76 -20.13
C LEU A 101 -15.07 8.22 -18.71
N LEU A 102 -16.06 8.45 -17.86
CA LEU A 102 -15.84 8.84 -16.47
C LEU A 102 -15.16 7.71 -15.67
N LEU A 103 -15.59 6.47 -15.85
CA LEU A 103 -14.97 5.30 -15.21
C LEU A 103 -13.50 5.15 -15.63
N ASN A 104 -13.19 5.35 -16.90
CA ASN A 104 -11.83 5.34 -17.41
C ASN A 104 -10.98 6.47 -16.81
N HIS A 105 -11.55 7.68 -16.67
CA HIS A 105 -10.87 8.79 -16.00
C HIS A 105 -10.55 8.45 -14.54
N LEU A 106 -11.53 7.97 -13.77
CA LEU A 106 -11.38 7.54 -12.38
C LEU A 106 -10.36 6.39 -12.23
N MET A 107 -10.30 5.47 -13.20
CA MET A 107 -9.31 4.38 -13.20
C MET A 107 -7.88 4.89 -13.38
N LYS A 108 -7.69 5.90 -14.24
CA LYS A 108 -6.39 6.54 -14.48
C LYS A 108 -5.95 7.38 -13.29
N SER A 109 -6.87 8.12 -12.67
CA SER A 109 -6.59 8.99 -11.52
C SER A 109 -6.71 8.31 -10.15
N TRP A 110 -6.95 6.99 -10.10
CA TRP A 110 -7.24 6.21 -8.88
C TRP A 110 -6.35 6.55 -7.67
N ASN A 111 -5.03 6.60 -7.86
CA ASN A 111 -4.07 6.82 -6.77
C ASN A 111 -4.08 8.26 -6.22
N VAL A 112 -4.67 9.20 -6.96
CA VAL A 112 -4.79 10.62 -6.59
C VAL A 112 -6.17 10.89 -5.95
N LEU A 113 -7.14 9.99 -6.14
CA LEU A 113 -8.50 10.16 -5.60
C LEU A 113 -8.50 10.13 -4.07
N PRO A 114 -9.33 10.96 -3.40
CA PRO A 114 -9.48 10.93 -1.95
C PRO A 114 -9.89 9.52 -1.44
N PRO A 115 -9.31 9.01 -0.33
CA PRO A 115 -9.64 7.68 0.20
C PRO A 115 -11.13 7.47 0.50
N LYS A 116 -11.82 8.53 0.94
CA LYS A 116 -13.27 8.53 1.17
C LYS A 116 -14.05 8.28 -0.12
N LEU A 117 -13.64 8.91 -1.22
CA LEU A 117 -14.25 8.67 -2.53
C LEU A 117 -13.93 7.26 -3.03
N GLN A 118 -12.69 6.78 -2.90
CA GLN A 118 -12.33 5.42 -3.31
C GLN A 118 -13.24 4.35 -2.65
N LYS A 119 -13.52 4.51 -1.35
CA LYS A 119 -14.43 3.62 -0.61
C LYS A 119 -15.88 3.70 -1.11
N ASN A 120 -16.43 4.91 -1.27
CA ASN A 120 -17.81 5.09 -1.74
C ASN A 120 -18.00 4.66 -3.20
N LEU A 121 -16.95 4.80 -4.01
CA LEU A 121 -16.93 4.37 -5.40
C LEU A 121 -16.98 2.84 -5.49
N GLU A 122 -16.42 2.09 -4.54
CA GLU A 122 -16.50 0.63 -4.52
C GLU A 122 -17.95 0.12 -4.49
N GLU A 123 -18.81 0.73 -3.66
CA GLU A 123 -20.24 0.41 -3.63
C GLU A 123 -20.94 0.76 -4.95
N THR A 124 -20.55 1.90 -5.55
CA THR A 124 -21.10 2.36 -6.83
C THR A 124 -20.72 1.42 -7.98
N ILE A 125 -19.46 0.97 -8.05
CA ILE A 125 -18.99 0.01 -9.07
C ILE A 125 -19.64 -1.36 -8.90
N ARG A 126 -19.86 -1.81 -7.66
CA ARG A 126 -20.62 -3.04 -7.42
C ARG A 126 -22.05 -2.91 -7.95
N SER A 127 -22.70 -1.77 -7.71
CA SER A 127 -24.04 -1.47 -8.26
C SER A 127 -24.04 -1.53 -9.78
N PHE A 128 -23.11 -0.85 -10.45
CA PHE A 128 -23.02 -0.87 -11.92
C PHE A 128 -22.80 -2.26 -12.49
N ARG A 129 -21.99 -3.09 -11.84
CA ARG A 129 -21.76 -4.45 -12.30
C ARG A 129 -23.02 -5.31 -12.22
N VAL A 130 -23.80 -5.20 -11.13
CA VAL A 130 -25.10 -5.90 -11.04
C VAL A 130 -26.02 -5.44 -12.15
N THR A 131 -26.14 -4.13 -12.35
CA THR A 131 -26.93 -3.56 -13.45
C THR A 131 -26.43 -4.01 -14.83
N ASN A 132 -25.12 -4.14 -15.03
CA ASN A 132 -24.55 -4.61 -16.29
C ASN A 132 -24.87 -6.08 -16.57
N GLU A 133 -24.80 -6.95 -15.56
CA GLU A 133 -25.17 -8.35 -15.73
C GLU A 133 -26.68 -8.50 -15.99
N GLU A 134 -27.53 -7.73 -15.30
CA GLU A 134 -28.99 -7.71 -15.57
C GLU A 134 -29.30 -7.21 -16.99
N MET A 135 -28.60 -6.16 -17.45
CA MET A 135 -28.80 -5.62 -18.80
C MET A 135 -28.20 -6.53 -19.88
N LYS A 136 -27.17 -7.32 -19.58
CA LYS A 136 -26.53 -8.23 -20.54
C LYS A 136 -27.51 -9.25 -21.12
N ASP A 137 -28.46 -9.71 -20.29
CA ASP A 137 -29.48 -10.67 -20.71
C ASP A 137 -30.58 -10.02 -21.56
N THR A 138 -30.68 -8.69 -21.56
CA THR A 138 -31.79 -7.94 -22.19
C THR A 138 -31.35 -7.11 -23.42
N VAL A 139 -30.16 -6.50 -23.36
CA VAL A 139 -29.62 -5.57 -24.37
C VAL A 139 -28.08 -5.67 -24.37
N GLU A 140 -27.51 -6.46 -25.28
CA GLU A 140 -26.06 -6.50 -25.48
C GLU A 140 -25.62 -5.39 -26.46
N THR A 141 -25.05 -4.30 -25.92
CA THR A 141 -24.49 -3.18 -26.69
C THR A 141 -22.98 -3.08 -26.46
N GLU A 142 -22.25 -2.56 -27.46
CA GLU A 142 -20.80 -2.32 -27.36
C GLU A 142 -20.46 -1.38 -26.19
N GLU A 143 -21.30 -0.37 -25.96
CA GLU A 143 -21.19 0.60 -24.86
C GLU A 143 -21.32 -0.06 -23.48
N LEU A 144 -22.21 -1.07 -23.36
CA LEU A 144 -22.38 -1.86 -22.15
C LEU A 144 -21.14 -2.73 -21.87
N GLN A 145 -20.58 -3.35 -22.91
CA GLN A 145 -19.37 -4.15 -22.78
C GLN A 145 -18.17 -3.29 -22.34
N GLU A 146 -18.03 -2.08 -22.88
CA GLU A 146 -16.98 -1.14 -22.49
C GLU A 146 -17.12 -0.73 -21.01
N CYS A 147 -18.34 -0.37 -20.59
CA CYS A 147 -18.62 -0.05 -19.19
C CYS A 147 -18.32 -1.23 -18.25
N ASN A 148 -18.72 -2.45 -18.63
CA ASN A 148 -18.47 -3.65 -17.82
C ASN A 148 -16.96 -3.91 -17.67
N LYS A 149 -16.21 -3.80 -18.77
CA LYS A 149 -14.74 -3.91 -18.76
C LYS A 149 -14.08 -2.87 -17.85
N MET A 150 -14.54 -1.62 -17.90
CA MET A 150 -14.03 -0.56 -17.01
C MET A 150 -14.34 -0.85 -15.54
N CYS A 151 -15.57 -1.29 -15.23
CA CYS A 151 -15.96 -1.68 -13.87
C CYS A 151 -15.11 -2.83 -13.31
N GLN A 152 -14.85 -3.86 -14.12
CA GLN A 152 -14.00 -4.99 -13.72
C GLN A 152 -12.56 -4.55 -13.46
N SER A 153 -12.00 -3.75 -14.36
CA SER A 153 -10.63 -3.23 -14.23
C SER A 153 -10.47 -2.39 -12.97
N LEU A 154 -11.44 -1.51 -12.71
CA LEU A 154 -11.45 -0.65 -11.53
C LEU A 154 -11.60 -1.46 -10.24
N GLN A 155 -12.42 -2.52 -10.24
CA GLN A 155 -12.57 -3.41 -9.10
C GLN A 155 -11.30 -4.20 -8.78
N VAL A 156 -10.57 -4.68 -9.80
CA VAL A 156 -9.26 -5.32 -9.59
C VAL A 156 -8.30 -4.30 -8.96
N LYS A 157 -8.33 -3.05 -9.42
CA LYS A 157 -7.50 -1.97 -8.87
C LYS A 157 -7.86 -1.62 -7.42
N MET A 158 -9.15 -1.60 -7.08
CA MET A 158 -9.64 -1.46 -5.70
C MET A 158 -9.14 -2.58 -4.78
N ARG A 159 -9.16 -3.83 -5.28
CA ARG A 159 -8.67 -5.02 -4.56
C ARG A 159 -7.15 -5.16 -4.55
N GLY A 160 -6.45 -4.43 -5.42
CA GLY A 160 -5.00 -4.43 -5.54
C GLY A 160 -4.26 -3.79 -4.36
N ASN A 161 -4.99 -3.20 -3.41
CA ASN A 161 -4.40 -2.71 -2.18
C ASN A 161 -4.12 -3.89 -1.22
N SER A 162 -2.91 -4.41 -1.33
CA SER A 162 -2.23 -5.32 -0.41
C SER A 162 -2.90 -6.68 -0.19
N PHE A 163 -2.73 -7.61 -1.15
CA PHE A 163 -2.65 -9.02 -0.77
C PHE A 163 -1.51 -9.14 0.25
N PRO A 164 -1.75 -9.67 1.46
CA PRO A 164 -0.84 -9.53 2.59
C PRO A 164 0.32 -10.54 2.48
N TRP A 165 1.04 -10.52 1.36
CA TRP A 165 2.18 -11.41 1.06
C TRP A 165 3.19 -11.42 2.19
N LEU A 166 3.50 -10.25 2.76
CA LEU A 166 4.43 -10.16 3.89
C LEU A 166 3.87 -10.86 5.14
N LYS A 167 2.56 -10.72 5.44
CA LYS A 167 1.94 -11.40 6.59
C LYS A 167 1.85 -12.91 6.37
N LEU A 168 1.55 -13.35 5.16
CA LEU A 168 1.50 -14.77 4.82
C LEU A 168 2.90 -15.40 4.84
N LEU A 169 3.93 -14.66 4.42
CA LEU A 169 5.32 -15.12 4.48
C LEU A 169 5.77 -15.24 5.95
N VAL A 170 5.47 -14.25 6.79
CA VAL A 170 5.74 -14.31 8.23
C VAL A 170 5.00 -15.48 8.88
N LEU A 171 3.70 -15.65 8.62
CA LEU A 171 2.90 -16.76 9.15
C LEU A 171 3.46 -18.13 8.71
N SER A 172 3.91 -18.24 7.46
CA SER A 172 4.53 -19.46 6.93
C SER A 172 5.84 -19.79 7.65
N VAL A 173 6.69 -18.78 7.93
CA VAL A 173 7.93 -18.96 8.70
C VAL A 173 7.63 -19.43 10.13
N PHE A 174 6.63 -18.85 10.79
CA PHE A 174 6.21 -19.29 12.13
C PHE A 174 5.65 -20.72 12.11
N ALA A 175 4.80 -21.05 11.13
CA ALA A 175 4.26 -22.41 10.99
C ALA A 175 5.38 -23.42 10.74
N ALA A 176 6.31 -23.13 9.83
CA ALA A 176 7.47 -23.98 9.57
C ALA A 176 8.37 -24.15 10.81
N GLY A 177 8.60 -23.07 11.56
CA GLY A 177 9.34 -23.11 12.82
C GLY A 177 8.66 -23.97 13.89
N PHE A 178 7.33 -23.86 14.03
CA PHE A 178 6.54 -24.70 14.93
C PHE A 178 6.63 -26.18 14.54
N VAL A 179 6.44 -26.51 13.26
CA VAL A 179 6.56 -27.88 12.76
C VAL A 179 7.99 -28.42 12.98
N ALA A 180 9.01 -27.62 12.71
CA ALA A 180 10.41 -28.02 12.93
C ALA A 180 10.73 -28.26 14.41
N HIS A 181 10.19 -27.43 15.31
CA HIS A 181 10.31 -27.60 16.76
C HIS A 181 9.57 -28.86 17.25
N ASP A 182 8.37 -29.12 16.75
CA ASP A 182 7.57 -30.30 17.08
C ASP A 182 8.25 -31.61 16.60
N ILE A 183 8.86 -31.60 15.41
CA ILE A 183 9.66 -32.74 14.91
C ILE A 183 10.92 -32.94 15.76
N ARG A 184 11.60 -31.86 16.15
CA ARG A 184 12.84 -31.92 16.93
C ARG A 184 12.60 -32.38 18.37
N SER A 185 11.52 -31.94 19.01
CA SER A 185 11.15 -32.33 20.37
C SER A 185 10.68 -33.79 20.45
N ASN A 186 9.99 -34.29 19.42
CA ASN A 186 9.49 -35.68 19.37
C ASN A 186 10.44 -36.66 18.68
N GLY A 187 11.59 -36.21 18.17
CA GLY A 187 12.66 -37.04 17.60
C GLY A 187 12.36 -37.72 16.26
N SER A 188 11.12 -37.69 15.76
CA SER A 188 10.75 -38.26 14.44
C SER A 188 9.52 -37.56 13.84
N VAL A 189 9.46 -37.53 12.50
CA VAL A 189 8.34 -36.92 11.77
C VAL A 189 7.03 -37.65 12.04
N ALA A 190 7.05 -39.00 12.03
CA ALA A 190 5.87 -39.82 12.31
C ALA A 190 5.40 -39.76 13.78
N GLY A 191 6.31 -39.43 14.72
CA GLY A 191 6.00 -39.28 16.14
C GLY A 191 5.36 -37.94 16.51
N SER A 192 5.57 -36.91 15.69
CA SER A 192 5.14 -35.53 15.93
C SER A 192 3.61 -35.38 16.01
N SER A 193 3.16 -34.50 16.91
CA SER A 193 1.73 -34.18 17.08
C SER A 193 1.15 -33.56 15.80
N THR A 194 1.96 -32.76 15.11
CA THR A 194 1.60 -32.13 13.83
C THR A 194 1.34 -33.18 12.74
N ALA A 195 2.20 -34.18 12.58
CA ALA A 195 2.01 -35.23 11.57
C ALA A 195 0.78 -36.11 11.85
N LYS A 196 0.52 -36.44 13.12
CA LYS A 196 -0.68 -37.19 13.53
C LYS A 196 -1.95 -36.40 13.25
N TYR A 197 -1.96 -35.10 13.55
CA TYR A 197 -3.10 -34.22 13.26
C TYR A 197 -3.33 -34.05 11.75
N LEU A 198 -2.27 -33.85 10.98
CA LEU A 198 -2.30 -33.77 9.51
C LEU A 198 -2.86 -35.05 8.86
N GLN A 199 -2.53 -36.23 9.40
CA GLN A 199 -3.10 -37.50 8.94
C GLN A 199 -4.57 -37.63 9.31
N SER A 200 -4.94 -37.31 10.55
CA SER A 200 -6.33 -37.43 11.04
C SER A 200 -7.31 -36.48 10.34
N SER A 201 -6.82 -35.34 9.84
CA SER A 201 -7.61 -34.32 9.16
C SER A 201 -7.75 -34.56 7.63
N GLY A 202 -7.12 -35.60 7.08
CA GLY A 202 -7.13 -35.90 5.64
C GLY A 202 -6.37 -34.88 4.77
N VAL A 203 -5.77 -33.86 5.39
CA VAL A 203 -5.03 -32.79 4.70
C VAL A 203 -3.81 -33.33 3.98
N THR A 204 -3.20 -34.41 4.47
CA THR A 204 -2.07 -35.09 3.81
C THR A 204 -2.41 -35.56 2.40
N ALA A 205 -3.58 -36.19 2.21
CA ALA A 205 -4.00 -36.69 0.90
C ALA A 205 -4.26 -35.56 -0.10
N VAL A 206 -4.94 -34.49 0.35
CA VAL A 206 -5.20 -33.29 -0.46
C VAL A 206 -3.90 -32.57 -0.80
N SER A 207 -2.99 -32.43 0.17
CA SER A 207 -1.67 -31.83 -0.02
C SER A 207 -0.83 -32.63 -1.02
N GLN A 208 -0.87 -33.95 -0.97
CA GLN A 208 -0.11 -34.81 -1.87
C GLN A 208 -0.65 -34.76 -3.31
N GLN A 209 -1.98 -34.67 -3.46
CA GLN A 209 -2.62 -34.43 -4.76
C GLN A 209 -2.31 -33.03 -5.32
N ALA A 210 -2.26 -32.00 -4.46
CA ALA A 210 -1.84 -30.66 -4.87
C ALA A 210 -0.36 -30.64 -5.27
N TRP A 211 0.50 -31.31 -4.51
CA TRP A 211 1.94 -31.39 -4.76
C TRP A 211 2.27 -32.06 -6.09
N SER A 212 1.54 -33.13 -6.46
CA SER A 212 1.74 -33.79 -7.75
C SER A 212 1.37 -32.87 -8.93
N LYS A 213 0.28 -32.11 -8.83
CA LYS A 213 -0.09 -31.11 -9.85
C LYS A 213 0.94 -30.00 -9.97
N VAL A 214 1.39 -29.44 -8.85
CA VAL A 214 2.44 -28.42 -8.81
C VAL A 214 3.71 -28.93 -9.46
N THR A 215 4.10 -30.17 -9.18
CA THR A 215 5.30 -30.78 -9.76
C THR A 215 5.18 -30.92 -11.28
N VAL A 216 4.02 -31.35 -11.80
CA VAL A 216 3.79 -31.48 -13.25
C VAL A 216 3.87 -30.11 -13.95
N TYR A 217 3.15 -29.11 -13.43
CA TYR A 217 3.17 -27.77 -14.02
C TYR A 217 4.54 -27.09 -13.89
N SER A 218 5.26 -27.31 -12.78
CA SER A 218 6.62 -26.81 -12.61
C SER A 218 7.57 -27.40 -13.66
N LYS A 219 7.53 -28.72 -13.88
CA LYS A 219 8.34 -29.37 -14.92
C LYS A 219 8.02 -28.83 -16.31
N GLN A 220 6.75 -28.62 -16.61
CA GLN A 220 6.32 -28.05 -17.90
C GLN A 220 6.78 -26.60 -18.06
N GLY A 221 6.71 -25.80 -16.99
CA GLY A 221 7.22 -24.43 -16.96
C GLY A 221 8.73 -24.37 -17.15
N PHE A 222 9.50 -25.23 -16.48
CA PHE A 222 10.95 -25.32 -16.67
C PHE A 222 11.33 -25.74 -18.08
N SER A 223 10.65 -26.73 -18.66
CA SER A 223 10.90 -27.15 -20.04
C SER A 223 10.57 -26.06 -21.06
N TRP A 224 9.49 -25.30 -20.84
CA TRP A 224 9.17 -24.13 -21.66
C TRP A 224 10.23 -23.03 -21.52
N LEU A 225 10.68 -22.78 -20.28
CA LEU A 225 11.70 -21.79 -19.99
C LEU A 225 13.02 -22.16 -20.68
N GLU A 226 13.49 -23.40 -20.55
CA GLU A 226 14.69 -23.89 -21.23
C GLU A 226 14.61 -23.71 -22.76
N LYS A 227 13.43 -23.95 -23.34
CA LYS A 227 13.21 -23.78 -24.79
C LYS A 227 13.16 -22.32 -25.23
N ASN A 228 12.62 -21.41 -24.42
CA ASN A 228 12.42 -20.01 -24.78
C ASN A 228 13.53 -19.07 -24.28
N THR A 229 14.23 -19.40 -23.20
CA THR A 229 15.31 -18.59 -22.62
C THR A 229 16.40 -18.21 -23.61
N PRO A 230 16.90 -19.09 -24.51
CA PRO A 230 17.95 -18.72 -25.46
C PRO A 230 17.55 -17.56 -26.37
N HIS A 231 16.28 -17.48 -26.77
CA HIS A 231 15.76 -16.45 -27.67
C HIS A 231 15.60 -15.09 -26.96
N TYR A 232 15.07 -15.08 -25.73
CA TYR A 232 14.93 -13.84 -24.97
C TYR A 232 16.27 -13.33 -24.44
N TYR A 233 17.17 -14.24 -24.08
CA TYR A 233 18.52 -13.90 -23.61
C TYR A 233 19.35 -13.26 -24.72
N SER A 234 19.34 -13.82 -25.93
CA SER A 234 20.09 -13.26 -27.06
C SER A 234 19.63 -11.85 -27.41
N GLU A 235 18.33 -11.60 -27.42
CA GLU A 235 17.76 -10.28 -27.71
C GLU A 235 18.04 -9.27 -26.58
N CYS A 236 17.95 -9.69 -25.32
CA CYS A 236 18.33 -8.85 -24.18
C CYS A 236 19.82 -8.47 -24.23
N VAL A 237 20.71 -9.43 -24.51
CA VAL A 237 22.15 -9.17 -24.62
C VAL A 237 22.45 -8.25 -25.80
N ARG A 238 21.73 -8.39 -26.93
CA ARG A 238 21.86 -7.51 -28.09
C ARG A 238 21.51 -6.06 -27.77
N VAL A 239 20.46 -5.82 -27.00
CA VAL A 239 19.97 -4.47 -26.66
C VAL A 239 20.71 -3.85 -25.46
N LEU A 240 20.89 -4.60 -24.38
CA LEU A 240 21.54 -4.09 -23.16
C LEU A 240 23.07 -4.13 -23.25
N GLY A 241 23.66 -5.03 -24.03
CA GLY A 241 25.10 -5.14 -24.21
C GLY A 241 25.82 -3.82 -24.50
N PRO A 242 25.42 -3.05 -25.53
CA PRO A 242 26.07 -1.77 -25.83
C PRO A 242 25.88 -0.73 -24.71
N ILE A 243 24.70 -0.68 -24.09
CA ILE A 243 24.39 0.25 -22.99
C ILE A 243 25.29 -0.01 -21.78
N ILE A 244 25.45 -1.28 -21.41
CA ILE A 244 26.30 -1.68 -20.29
C ILE A 244 27.76 -1.36 -20.57
N ARG A 245 28.26 -1.61 -21.80
CA ARG A 245 29.64 -1.27 -22.17
C ARG A 245 29.88 0.24 -22.14
N GLN A 246 28.96 1.03 -22.68
CA GLN A 246 29.05 2.49 -22.66
C GLN A 246 29.01 3.04 -21.23
N ALA A 247 28.14 2.50 -20.36
CA ALA A 247 28.10 2.88 -18.95
C ALA A 247 29.38 2.50 -18.20
N ALA A 248 29.96 1.33 -18.51
CA ALA A 248 31.24 0.88 -17.95
C ALA A 248 32.41 1.80 -18.37
N GLU A 249 32.42 2.30 -19.61
CA GLU A 249 33.45 3.23 -20.09
C GLU A 249 33.29 4.62 -19.43
N GLN A 250 32.07 5.13 -19.33
CA GLN A 250 31.79 6.42 -18.67
C GLN A 250 32.13 6.40 -17.17
N SER A 251 31.78 5.32 -16.48
CA SER A 251 32.11 5.15 -15.06
C SER A 251 33.62 5.08 -14.82
N ARG A 252 34.39 4.42 -15.71
CA ARG A 252 35.86 4.43 -15.65
C ARG A 252 36.43 5.84 -15.83
N ALA A 253 35.95 6.59 -16.82
CA ALA A 253 36.41 7.97 -17.07
C ALA A 253 36.07 8.90 -15.88
N ALA A 254 34.86 8.80 -15.34
CA ALA A 254 34.45 9.55 -14.15
C ALA A 254 35.28 9.16 -12.92
N GLY A 255 35.58 7.88 -12.74
CA GLY A 255 36.40 7.38 -11.64
C GLY A 255 37.82 7.98 -11.64
N VAL A 256 38.45 8.08 -12.81
CA VAL A 256 39.77 8.73 -12.94
C VAL A 256 39.71 10.21 -12.56
N LEU A 257 38.69 10.94 -13.03
CA LEU A 257 38.51 12.36 -12.70
C LEU A 257 38.26 12.59 -11.20
N VAL A 258 37.44 11.74 -10.57
CA VAL A 258 37.18 11.80 -9.13
C VAL A 258 38.45 11.50 -8.34
N SER A 259 39.22 10.49 -8.74
CA SER A 259 40.50 10.13 -8.11
C SER A 259 41.51 11.28 -8.18
N GLU A 260 41.63 11.92 -9.34
CA GLU A 260 42.52 13.07 -9.55
C GLU A 260 42.12 14.24 -8.63
N LYS A 261 40.82 14.56 -8.59
CA LYS A 261 40.30 15.65 -7.76
C LYS A 261 40.39 15.38 -6.25
N ALA A 262 40.15 14.14 -5.84
CA ALA A 262 40.32 13.72 -4.45
C ALA A 262 41.78 13.82 -4.02
N SER A 263 42.72 13.45 -4.90
CA SER A 263 44.17 13.55 -4.62
C SER A 263 44.60 15.02 -4.46
N GLN A 264 44.13 15.90 -5.35
CA GLN A 264 44.37 17.35 -5.25
C GLN A 264 43.81 17.94 -3.94
N LEU A 265 42.60 17.54 -3.55
CA LEU A 265 41.95 18.02 -2.33
C LEU A 265 42.63 17.50 -1.06
N LEU A 266 43.09 16.25 -1.05
CA LEU A 266 43.86 15.68 0.05
C LEU A 266 45.22 16.37 0.21
N LEU A 267 45.90 16.71 -0.88
CA LEU A 267 47.14 17.48 -0.84
C LEU A 267 46.89 18.89 -0.28
N TRP A 268 45.87 19.59 -0.77
CA TRP A 268 45.50 20.91 -0.26
C TRP A 268 45.13 20.87 1.24
N LEU A 269 44.37 19.86 1.68
CA LEU A 269 44.04 19.67 3.09
C LEU A 269 45.29 19.39 3.93
N ARG A 270 46.21 18.56 3.43
CA ARG A 270 47.46 18.25 4.12
C ARG A 270 48.33 19.49 4.33
N GLU A 271 48.33 20.40 3.37
CA GLU A 271 49.09 21.66 3.44
C GLU A 271 48.37 22.74 4.24
N THR A 272 47.04 22.85 4.11
CA THR A 272 46.24 23.92 4.73
C THR A 272 45.84 23.62 6.17
N ALA A 273 45.62 22.35 6.53
CA ALA A 273 45.27 21.96 7.89
C ALA A 273 46.28 22.41 8.96
N PRO A 274 47.61 22.22 8.81
CA PRO A 274 48.55 22.68 9.83
C PRO A 274 48.57 24.21 9.92
N LEU A 275 48.45 24.93 8.80
CA LEU A 275 48.38 26.40 8.80
C LEU A 275 47.10 26.92 9.47
N ALA A 276 45.97 26.25 9.25
CA ALA A 276 44.72 26.59 9.90
C ALA A 276 44.76 26.28 11.39
N ILE A 277 45.34 25.15 11.79
CA ILE A 277 45.55 24.78 13.21
C ILE A 277 46.46 25.81 13.89
N ASP A 278 47.57 26.20 13.24
CA ASP A 278 48.52 27.17 13.79
C ASP A 278 47.93 28.57 13.89
N TRP A 279 47.16 28.99 12.87
CA TRP A 279 46.39 30.24 12.91
C TRP A 279 45.35 30.22 14.03
N VAL A 280 44.62 29.12 14.21
CA VAL A 280 43.64 28.96 15.30
C VAL A 280 44.34 29.02 16.65
N ASN A 281 45.46 28.30 16.83
CA ASN A 281 46.22 28.32 18.08
C ASN A 281 46.82 29.70 18.39
N THR A 282 47.23 30.45 17.37
CA THR A 282 47.81 31.78 17.55
C THR A 282 46.76 32.86 17.83
N ASN A 283 45.58 32.76 17.23
CA ASN A 283 44.52 33.77 17.36
C ASN A 283 43.48 33.43 18.44
N THR A 284 43.55 32.23 19.03
CA THR A 284 42.64 31.81 20.10
C THR A 284 43.40 31.80 21.42
N PRO A 285 43.01 32.62 22.41
CA PRO A 285 43.67 32.62 23.72
C PRO A 285 43.54 31.26 24.42
N ASP A 286 44.59 30.82 25.14
CA ASP A 286 44.62 29.54 25.88
C ASP A 286 43.43 29.34 26.83
N GLY A 287 42.87 30.44 27.36
CA GLY A 287 41.68 30.41 28.21
C GLY A 287 40.43 29.81 27.52
N VAL A 288 40.30 29.93 26.20
CA VAL A 288 39.19 29.34 25.44
C VAL A 288 39.38 27.83 25.30
N PHE A 289 40.61 27.35 25.10
CA PHE A 289 40.91 25.92 25.09
C PHE A 289 40.72 25.28 26.47
N GLN A 290 41.11 25.99 27.54
CA GLN A 290 40.82 25.57 28.90
C GLN A 290 39.31 25.53 29.17
N LEU A 291 38.55 26.54 28.74
CA LEU A 291 37.09 26.54 28.86
C LEU A 291 36.45 25.35 28.11
N LEU A 292 36.90 25.05 26.89
CA LEU A 292 36.45 23.89 26.12
C LEU A 292 36.78 22.56 26.83
N ALA A 293 37.97 22.45 27.42
CA ALA A 293 38.35 21.29 28.23
C ALA A 293 37.45 21.15 29.46
N TYR A 294 37.17 22.26 30.17
CA TYR A 294 36.24 22.26 31.31
C TYR A 294 34.81 21.90 30.91
N ILE A 295 34.31 22.41 29.78
CA ILE A 295 32.98 22.06 29.27
C ILE A 295 32.90 20.57 28.93
N ARG A 296 33.96 20.01 28.32
CA ARG A 296 34.04 18.57 28.03
C ARG A 296 34.00 17.74 29.31
N GLU A 297 34.80 18.09 30.31
CA GLU A 297 34.83 17.40 31.61
C GLU A 297 33.48 17.53 32.34
N LEU A 298 32.84 18.70 32.27
CA LEU A 298 31.52 18.93 32.85
C LEU A 298 30.45 18.07 32.16
N LEU A 299 30.49 17.95 30.83
CA LEU A 299 29.57 17.08 30.08
C LEU A 299 29.75 15.61 30.45
N LEU A 300 30.99 15.15 30.59
CA LEU A 300 31.29 13.78 31.04
C LEU A 300 30.81 13.54 32.47
N TYR A 301 31.01 14.51 33.36
CA TYR A 301 30.50 14.45 34.73
C TYR A 301 28.97 14.37 34.79
N ILE A 302 28.26 15.18 33.99
CA ILE A 302 26.79 15.16 33.91
C ILE A 302 26.30 13.81 33.35
N GLN A 303 26.93 13.31 32.30
CA GLN A 303 26.58 12.01 31.73
C GLN A 303 26.74 10.90 32.79
N GLN A 304 27.86 10.88 33.51
CA GLN A 304 28.19 9.80 34.43
C GLN A 304 27.42 9.85 35.75
N ASN A 305 27.21 11.05 36.32
CA ASN A 305 26.61 11.20 37.65
C ASN A 305 25.13 11.57 37.65
N VAL A 306 24.57 12.02 36.52
CA VAL A 306 23.16 12.42 36.44
C VAL A 306 22.41 11.50 35.49
N VAL A 307 22.88 11.36 34.24
CA VAL A 307 22.14 10.63 33.21
C VAL A 307 22.12 9.13 33.48
N LEU A 308 23.27 8.53 33.79
CA LEU A 308 23.36 7.09 34.08
C LEU A 308 22.56 6.66 35.35
N PRO A 309 22.69 7.33 36.50
CA PRO A 309 21.94 6.96 37.70
C PRO A 309 20.44 7.19 37.57
N ALA A 310 20.02 8.27 36.90
CA ALA A 310 18.62 8.52 36.62
C ALA A 310 18.02 7.44 35.70
N ALA A 311 18.75 7.01 34.67
CA ALA A 311 18.31 5.92 33.81
C ALA A 311 18.19 4.60 34.59
N ALA A 312 19.14 4.29 35.48
CA ALA A 312 19.09 3.11 36.33
C ALA A 312 17.88 3.13 37.29
N PHE A 313 17.60 4.28 37.90
CA PHE A 313 16.43 4.47 38.77
C PHE A 313 15.11 4.27 38.04
N VAL A 314 14.99 4.84 36.82
CA VAL A 314 13.80 4.66 35.98
C VAL A 314 13.63 3.19 35.58
N LEU A 315 14.72 2.49 35.27
CA LEU A 315 14.70 1.07 34.95
C LEU A 315 14.25 0.23 36.16
N GLU A 316 14.73 0.54 37.37
CA GLU A 316 14.25 -0.13 38.59
C GLU A 316 12.75 0.10 38.84
N LEU A 317 12.26 1.32 38.63
CA LEU A 317 10.84 1.62 38.78
C LEU A 317 9.99 0.87 37.75
N LEU A 318 10.45 0.79 36.50
CA LEU A 318 9.83 0.00 35.46
C LEU A 318 9.83 -1.49 35.81
N GLN A 319 10.94 -2.01 36.34
CA GLN A 319 11.06 -3.41 36.76
C GLN A 319 10.13 -3.74 37.94
N ARG A 320 10.00 -2.84 38.92
CA ARG A 320 9.06 -2.97 40.05
C ARG A 320 7.61 -2.91 39.59
N ALA A 321 7.28 -1.99 38.67
CA ALA A 321 5.94 -1.91 38.10
C ALA A 321 5.60 -3.16 37.27
N TRP A 322 6.56 -3.68 36.50
CA TRP A 322 6.39 -4.88 35.69
C TRP A 322 6.18 -6.14 36.54
N SER A 323 6.99 -6.32 37.60
CA SER A 323 6.83 -7.45 38.53
C SER A 323 5.50 -7.39 39.28
N GLY A 324 5.08 -6.23 39.79
CA GLY A 324 3.76 -6.09 40.42
C GLY A 324 2.60 -6.39 39.46
N LEU A 325 2.75 -6.07 38.17
CA LEU A 325 1.80 -6.42 37.13
C LEU A 325 1.79 -7.93 36.84
N GLN A 326 2.97 -8.56 36.84
CA GLN A 326 3.14 -10.00 36.62
C GLN A 326 2.58 -10.83 37.79
N ASP A 327 2.79 -10.39 39.03
CA ASP A 327 2.23 -11.00 40.24
C ASP A 327 0.69 -10.89 40.26
N SER A 328 0.16 -9.74 39.84
CA SER A 328 -1.29 -9.53 39.72
C SER A 328 -1.93 -10.41 38.64
N CYS A 329 -1.13 -10.96 37.70
CA CYS A 329 -1.57 -11.81 36.60
C CYS A 329 -1.08 -13.27 36.70
N ASN A 330 -0.65 -13.73 37.88
CA ASN A 330 -0.14 -15.10 38.09
C ASN A 330 0.97 -15.51 37.10
N GLY A 331 1.86 -14.57 36.74
CA GLY A 331 3.07 -14.85 35.97
C GLY A 331 3.00 -14.57 34.47
N GLU A 332 1.82 -14.41 33.86
CA GLU A 332 1.69 -14.15 32.41
C GLU A 332 0.82 -12.91 32.11
N VAL A 333 1.47 -11.79 31.75
CA VAL A 333 0.81 -10.50 31.47
C VAL A 333 0.18 -10.54 30.06
N SER A 334 -1.08 -10.96 29.96
CA SER A 334 -1.88 -10.90 28.73
C SER A 334 -2.98 -9.82 28.80
N VAL A 335 -3.43 -9.30 27.66
CA VAL A 335 -4.47 -8.24 27.58
C VAL A 335 -5.76 -8.64 28.30
N SER A 336 -6.06 -9.93 28.35
CA SER A 336 -7.21 -10.54 29.04
C SER A 336 -7.18 -10.35 30.57
N CYS A 337 -5.98 -10.31 31.19
CA CYS A 337 -5.83 -10.07 32.63
C CYS A 337 -6.23 -8.64 33.04
N ARG A 338 -6.05 -7.67 32.14
CA ARG A 338 -6.31 -6.24 32.41
C ARG A 338 -7.81 -5.89 32.45
N THR A 339 -8.66 -6.78 31.94
CA THR A 339 -10.11 -6.59 31.81
C THR A 339 -10.94 -7.27 32.90
N THR A 340 -10.32 -8.08 33.75
CA THR A 340 -11.00 -8.75 34.88
C THR A 340 -10.86 -7.91 36.16
N PRO A 341 -11.97 -7.45 36.79
CA PRO A 341 -11.90 -6.80 38.10
C PRO A 341 -11.39 -7.81 39.13
N CYS A 342 -10.32 -7.48 39.86
CA CYS A 342 -9.91 -8.26 41.02
C CYS A 342 -11.03 -8.22 42.08
N PRO A 343 -11.42 -9.36 42.68
CA PRO A 343 -12.32 -9.33 43.82
C PRO A 343 -11.62 -8.67 45.01
N SER A 344 -12.34 -7.77 45.68
CA SER A 344 -11.92 -7.10 46.92
C SER A 344 -11.53 -8.11 48.01
N PRO A 345 -10.70 -7.70 48.99
CA PRO A 345 -10.13 -8.62 49.97
C PRO A 345 -11.23 -9.06 50.94
N ILE A 346 -11.66 -10.31 50.83
CA ILE A 346 -12.46 -10.96 51.86
C ILE A 346 -11.49 -11.61 52.85
N GLN A 347 -11.53 -11.09 54.08
CA GLN A 347 -10.93 -11.71 55.26
C GLN A 347 -11.36 -13.18 55.37
N HIS A 348 -10.46 -13.99 55.93
CA HIS A 348 -10.60 -15.41 56.26
C HIS A 348 -10.28 -16.43 55.15
N GLY A 349 -9.05 -16.94 55.24
CA GLY A 349 -8.83 -18.36 55.52
C GLY A 349 -9.10 -19.38 54.40
N SER A 350 -7.99 -20.00 53.98
CA SER A 350 -7.90 -21.38 53.45
C SER A 350 -8.22 -21.58 51.97
N CYS A 351 -7.21 -22.01 51.19
CA CYS A 351 -7.22 -22.93 50.04
C CYS A 351 -5.79 -22.98 49.46
N CYS A 352 -5.13 -24.07 49.14
CA CYS A 352 -5.29 -25.51 49.33
C CYS A 352 -3.88 -26.09 49.17
N SER A 353 -3.29 -26.65 50.22
CA SER A 353 -2.08 -27.47 50.13
C SER A 353 -2.50 -28.91 49.85
N THR A 354 -2.08 -29.48 48.73
CA THR A 354 -2.23 -30.93 48.46
C THR A 354 -1.02 -31.70 49.04
N PRO A 355 -1.24 -32.83 49.75
CA PRO A 355 -0.19 -33.56 50.49
C PRO A 355 0.53 -34.62 49.63
N PRO A 356 1.72 -35.13 50.05
CA PRO A 356 2.43 -36.20 49.34
C PRO A 356 1.87 -37.60 49.68
N PRO A 357 1.98 -38.61 48.80
CA PRO A 357 1.49 -39.96 49.06
C PRO A 357 2.48 -40.78 49.93
N PRO A 358 2.01 -41.86 50.60
CA PRO A 358 2.71 -42.47 51.72
C PRO A 358 3.75 -43.51 51.29
N SER A 359 4.82 -43.61 52.08
CA SER A 359 5.76 -44.72 52.09
C SER A 359 5.11 -46.01 52.61
N ARG A 360 5.28 -47.14 51.91
CA ARG A 360 5.20 -48.48 52.51
C ARG A 360 6.45 -49.30 52.18
N ARG A 361 7.09 -49.79 53.25
CA ARG A 361 8.17 -50.78 53.25
C ARG A 361 7.65 -52.17 52.87
N GLY A 362 8.46 -52.91 52.10
CA GLY A 362 8.94 -54.24 52.47
C GLY A 362 8.09 -55.47 52.11
N LEU A 363 8.65 -56.33 51.23
CA LEU A 363 8.58 -57.80 51.19
C LEU A 363 9.49 -58.25 50.02
N ARG A 364 10.75 -58.65 50.27
CA ARG A 364 11.26 -60.03 50.45
C ARG A 364 10.89 -61.04 49.34
N SER A 365 11.98 -61.55 48.74
CA SER A 365 12.25 -62.94 48.34
C SER A 365 12.13 -63.33 46.86
N CYS A 366 13.24 -63.99 46.44
CA CYS A 366 13.57 -64.75 45.23
C CYS A 366 13.95 -63.95 43.98
#